data_AF-A0A6M4HB30-F1
#
_entry.id   AF-A0A6M4HB30-F1
#
_cell.length_a   1.000
_cell.length_b   1.000
_cell.length_c   1.000
_cell.angle_alpha   90.00
_cell.angle_beta   90.00
_cell.angle_gamma   90.00
#
_symmetry.space_group_name_H-M   'P 1'
#
loop_
_entity.id
_entity.type
_entity.pdbx_description
1 polymer ?
#
loop_
_entity_poly.entity_id
_entity_poly.type
_entity_poly.pdbx_seq_one_letter_code
_entity_poly.pdbx_strand_id
1 'polypeptide(L)'
;MKHAQELRTGNVITINGDPWVVLKAEYNKGGRSAATMKLKMKSLLTASNQETVFKADEKFELVMLDKKEVSFSYFADPMYVFMDSDYNSIDIEKESMGDAINYLEDGMTGEAVFYEGRAISFELPTTIVREVTYTEPAVRGDTSGKVLKPAKLATGHEVQVPAFCSTGDRIEIDTRTNEYKRRVAA
;
A
#
# COMPACT_ATOMS: atom_id res chain seq x y z
N MET A 1 -26.93 -5.60 3.60
CA MET A 1 -26.96 -4.36 2.79
C MET A 1 -27.01 -3.15 3.71
N LYS A 2 -26.28 -2.08 3.39
CA LYS A 2 -26.32 -0.78 4.09
C LYS A 2 -26.82 0.32 3.17
N HIS A 3 -27.36 1.38 3.75
CA HIS A 3 -27.71 2.58 2.98
C HIS A 3 -26.46 3.40 2.63
N ALA A 4 -26.50 4.13 1.51
CA ALA A 4 -25.42 4.98 1.05
C ALA A 4 -24.98 5.98 2.13
N GLN A 5 -25.93 6.53 2.89
CA GLN A 5 -25.66 7.44 4.00
C GLN A 5 -24.84 6.85 5.16
N GLU A 6 -24.81 5.52 5.27
CA GLU A 6 -24.09 4.79 6.33
C GLU A 6 -22.67 4.39 5.89
N LEU A 7 -22.32 4.62 4.62
CA LEU A 7 -21.00 4.30 4.08
C LEU A 7 -19.96 5.29 4.62
N ARG A 8 -18.83 4.73 5.01
CA ARG A 8 -17.66 5.46 5.49
C ARG A 8 -16.44 5.09 4.67
N THR A 9 -15.42 5.94 4.73
CA THR A 9 -14.09 5.61 4.20
C THR A 9 -13.62 4.26 4.75
N GLY A 10 -13.09 3.42 3.85
CA GLY A 10 -12.64 2.07 4.15
C GLY A 10 -13.71 0.99 3.98
N ASN A 11 -14.99 1.33 3.84
CA ASN A 11 -15.99 0.33 3.48
C ASN A 11 -15.78 -0.15 2.05
N VAL A 12 -16.00 -1.45 1.83
CA VAL A 12 -15.98 -2.05 0.50
C VAL A 12 -17.39 -2.43 0.11
N ILE A 13 -17.80 -1.98 -1.07
CA ILE A 13 -19.14 -2.19 -1.60
C ILE A 13 -19.09 -2.79 -2.99
N THR A 14 -20.09 -3.60 -3.31
CA THR A 14 -20.25 -4.15 -4.65
C THR A 14 -21.08 -3.19 -5.51
N ILE A 15 -20.56 -2.80 -6.66
CA ILE A 15 -21.27 -2.00 -7.67
C ILE A 15 -21.16 -2.75 -9.00
N ASN A 16 -22.30 -3.15 -9.57
CA ASN A 16 -22.36 -3.93 -10.82
C ASN A 16 -21.55 -5.25 -10.79
N GLY A 17 -21.38 -5.84 -9.61
CA GLY A 17 -20.58 -7.07 -9.41
C GLY A 17 -19.11 -6.83 -9.07
N ASP A 18 -18.61 -5.61 -9.22
CA ASP A 18 -17.22 -5.28 -8.90
C ASP A 18 -17.07 -4.75 -7.47
N PRO A 19 -16.03 -5.14 -6.73
CA PRO A 19 -15.75 -4.62 -5.40
C PRO A 19 -15.01 -3.28 -5.45
N TRP A 20 -15.54 -2.28 -4.74
CA TRP A 20 -15.03 -0.92 -4.65
C TRP A 20 -14.78 -0.52 -3.20
N VAL A 21 -13.57 -0.03 -2.89
CA VAL A 21 -13.28 0.59 -1.59
C VAL A 21 -13.62 2.08 -1.61
N VAL A 22 -14.37 2.53 -0.61
CA VAL A 22 -14.71 3.94 -0.42
C VAL A 22 -13.49 4.68 0.13
N LEU A 23 -12.95 5.62 -0.64
CA LEU A 23 -11.85 6.50 -0.22
C LEU A 23 -12.38 7.73 0.51
N LYS A 24 -13.51 8.27 0.07
CA LYS A 24 -14.15 9.45 0.68
C LYS A 24 -15.66 9.37 0.55
N ALA A 25 -16.37 9.74 1.60
CA ALA A 25 -17.84 9.83 1.63
C ALA A 25 -18.27 11.23 2.08
N GLU A 26 -19.06 11.91 1.25
CA GLU A 26 -19.57 13.26 1.50
C GLU A 26 -21.09 13.26 1.46
N TYR A 27 -21.72 13.42 2.63
CA TYR A 27 -23.16 13.54 2.74
C TYR A 27 -23.61 14.96 2.43
N ASN A 28 -24.57 15.11 1.52
CA ASN A 28 -25.18 16.39 1.19
C ASN A 28 -26.69 16.32 1.39
N LYS A 29 -27.22 17.26 2.17
CA LYS A 29 -28.66 17.47 2.33
C LYS A 29 -28.96 18.96 2.22
N GLY A 30 -29.31 19.42 1.02
CA GLY A 30 -29.72 20.79 0.77
C GLY A 30 -31.22 20.99 0.86
N GLY A 31 -31.71 21.81 1.80
CA GLY A 31 -33.08 22.34 1.83
C GLY A 31 -34.19 21.30 1.59
N ARG A 32 -34.99 21.50 0.54
CA ARG A 32 -36.11 20.63 0.12
C ARG A 32 -35.69 19.43 -0.75
N SER A 33 -34.42 19.30 -1.12
CA SER A 33 -33.96 18.23 -2.00
C SER A 33 -33.69 16.94 -1.23
N ALA A 34 -33.84 15.80 -1.92
CA ALA A 34 -33.48 14.50 -1.37
C ALA A 34 -32.00 14.47 -0.98
N ALA A 35 -31.68 13.81 0.13
CA ALA A 35 -30.30 13.67 0.58
C ALA A 35 -29.50 12.81 -0.40
N THR A 36 -28.26 13.21 -0.66
CA THR A 36 -27.33 12.50 -1.55
C THR A 36 -26.04 12.20 -0.83
N MET A 37 -25.36 11.16 -1.29
CA MET A 37 -24.04 10.77 -0.82
C MET A 37 -23.09 10.77 -2.01
N LYS A 38 -22.08 11.62 -1.97
CA LYS A 38 -21.01 11.66 -2.96
C LYS A 38 -19.87 10.78 -2.48
N LEU A 39 -19.56 9.73 -3.24
CA LEU A 39 -18.51 8.78 -2.92
C LEU A 39 -17.36 8.90 -3.92
N LYS A 40 -16.14 8.97 -3.40
CA LYS A 40 -14.92 8.70 -4.16
C LYS A 40 -14.45 7.31 -3.79
N MET A 41 -14.25 6.45 -4.78
CA MET A 41 -14.02 5.03 -4.62
C MET A 41 -12.86 4.58 -5.50
N LYS A 42 -12.23 3.46 -5.13
CA LYS A 42 -11.21 2.78 -5.93
C LYS A 42 -11.62 1.32 -6.15
N SER A 43 -11.53 0.85 -7.39
CA SER A 43 -11.77 -0.56 -7.73
C SER A 43 -10.68 -1.42 -7.10
N LEU A 44 -11.07 -2.50 -6.43
CA LEU A 44 -10.11 -3.46 -5.86
C LEU A 44 -9.54 -4.42 -6.90
N LEU A 45 -10.19 -4.55 -8.06
CA LEU A 45 -9.73 -5.43 -9.16
C LEU A 45 -8.82 -4.68 -10.14
N THR A 46 -9.14 -3.42 -10.47
CA THR A 46 -8.44 -2.66 -11.53
C THR A 46 -7.63 -1.48 -11.00
N ALA A 47 -7.68 -1.21 -9.69
CA ALA A 47 -7.09 -0.03 -9.05
C ALA A 47 -7.57 1.34 -9.61
N SER A 48 -8.60 1.36 -10.46
CA SER A 48 -9.18 2.56 -11.06
C SER A 48 -9.95 3.40 -10.03
N ASN A 49 -9.89 4.73 -10.15
CA ASN A 49 -10.64 5.63 -9.28
C ASN A 49 -11.94 6.08 -9.95
N GLN A 50 -13.03 6.14 -9.18
CA GLN A 50 -14.32 6.64 -9.63
C GLN A 50 -14.92 7.57 -8.59
N GLU A 51 -15.63 8.60 -9.05
CA GLU A 51 -16.40 9.51 -8.21
C GLU A 51 -17.86 9.49 -8.68
N THR A 52 -18.80 9.22 -7.78
CA THR A 52 -20.22 9.06 -8.14
C THR A 52 -21.11 9.56 -7.00
N VAL A 53 -22.26 10.13 -7.38
CA VAL A 53 -23.27 10.63 -6.44
C VAL A 53 -24.43 9.66 -6.41
N PHE A 54 -24.72 9.12 -5.24
CA PHE A 54 -25.82 8.20 -4.98
C PHE A 54 -26.91 8.88 -4.16
N LYS A 55 -28.11 8.31 -4.17
CA LYS A 55 -29.16 8.75 -3.23
C LYS A 55 -28.83 8.21 -1.84
N ALA A 56 -29.12 8.99 -0.79
CA ALA A 56 -28.78 8.61 0.58
C ALA A 56 -29.42 7.29 1.05
N ASP A 57 -30.59 6.95 0.50
CA ASP A 57 -31.37 5.75 0.80
C ASP A 57 -31.05 4.54 -0.09
N GLU A 58 -30.20 4.73 -1.11
CA GLU A 58 -29.73 3.65 -1.99
C GLU A 58 -28.99 2.57 -1.18
N LYS A 59 -29.22 1.31 -1.50
CA LYS A 59 -28.69 0.17 -0.73
C LYS A 59 -27.52 -0.47 -1.45
N PHE A 60 -26.44 -0.69 -0.71
CA PHE A 60 -25.25 -1.37 -1.17
C PHE A 60 -25.01 -2.65 -0.38
N GLU A 61 -24.50 -3.66 -1.06
CA GLU A 61 -23.91 -4.83 -0.42
C GLU A 61 -22.53 -4.45 0.12
N LEU A 62 -22.26 -4.77 1.39
CA LEU A 62 -20.91 -4.64 1.92
C LEU A 62 -20.16 -5.93 1.69
N VAL A 63 -18.96 -5.78 1.17
CA VAL A 63 -17.97 -6.83 1.10
C VAL A 63 -17.14 -6.77 2.37
N MET A 64 -17.07 -7.89 3.08
CA MET A 64 -16.10 -8.07 4.15
C MET A 64 -14.79 -8.54 3.51
N LEU A 65 -13.75 -7.73 3.65
CA LEU A 65 -12.41 -8.13 3.26
C LEU A 65 -11.72 -8.77 4.44
N ASP A 66 -11.07 -9.91 4.20
CA ASP A 66 -10.22 -10.53 5.19
C ASP A 66 -8.84 -9.89 5.10
N LYS A 67 -8.35 -9.39 6.23
CA LYS A 67 -7.00 -8.85 6.35
C LYS A 67 -6.18 -9.80 7.19
N LYS A 68 -5.02 -10.20 6.68
CA LYS A 68 -4.08 -11.05 7.41
C LYS A 68 -2.71 -10.42 7.43
N GLU A 69 -2.08 -10.45 8.59
CA GLU A 69 -0.66 -10.22 8.69
C GLU A 69 0.08 -11.46 8.14
N VAL A 70 1.00 -11.23 7.21
CA VAL A 70 1.74 -12.30 6.56
C VAL A 70 3.22 -11.94 6.45
N SER A 71 4.11 -12.93 6.56
CA SER A 71 5.56 -12.77 6.39
C SER A 71 6.05 -13.41 5.11
N PHE A 72 6.84 -12.67 4.33
CA PHE A 72 7.44 -13.17 3.10
C PHE A 72 8.41 -14.31 3.38
N SER A 73 8.29 -15.40 2.61
CA SER A 73 9.13 -16.59 2.76
C SER A 73 10.09 -16.76 1.59
N TYR A 74 9.58 -16.93 0.38
CA TYR A 74 10.41 -17.10 -0.81
C TYR A 74 9.63 -16.81 -2.10
N PHE A 75 10.36 -16.57 -3.19
CA PHE A 75 9.79 -16.46 -4.53
C PHE A 75 9.77 -17.84 -5.21
N ALA A 76 8.59 -18.24 -5.67
CA ALA A 76 8.35 -19.47 -6.42
C ALA A 76 7.66 -19.12 -7.73
N ASP A 77 8.46 -18.86 -8.78
CA ASP A 77 8.01 -18.32 -10.06
C ASP A 77 6.70 -18.96 -10.57
N PRO A 78 5.64 -18.18 -10.83
CA PRO A 78 5.55 -16.70 -10.81
C PRO A 78 5.03 -16.08 -9.49
N MET A 79 4.86 -16.87 -8.44
CA MET A 79 4.21 -16.48 -7.18
C MET A 79 5.21 -16.09 -6.09
N TYR A 80 4.79 -15.19 -5.21
CA TYR A 80 5.49 -14.87 -3.96
C TYR A 80 4.80 -15.59 -2.82
N VAL A 81 5.54 -16.45 -2.11
CA VAL A 81 5.00 -17.27 -1.03
C VAL A 81 5.18 -16.53 0.29
N PHE A 82 4.07 -16.36 1.00
CA PHE A 82 3.99 -15.78 2.33
C PHE A 82 3.48 -16.80 3.33
N MET A 83 3.72 -16.54 4.61
CA MET A 83 3.20 -17.36 5.72
C MET A 83 2.34 -16.48 6.61
N ASP A 84 1.15 -16.95 6.96
CA ASP A 84 0.32 -16.29 7.98
C ASP A 84 0.73 -16.68 9.41
N SER A 85 0.06 -16.09 10.40
CA SER A 85 0.29 -16.37 11.83
C SER A 85 0.05 -17.83 12.23
N ASP A 86 -0.73 -18.55 11.45
CA ASP A 86 -1.10 -19.95 11.67
C ASP A 86 -0.18 -20.91 10.89
N TYR A 87 0.90 -20.40 10.30
CA TYR A 87 1.85 -21.12 9.47
C TYR A 87 1.24 -21.72 8.19
N ASN A 88 0.16 -21.14 7.68
CA ASN A 88 -0.35 -21.50 6.36
C ASN A 88 0.39 -20.72 5.27
N SER A 89 0.77 -21.42 4.21
CA SER A 89 1.34 -20.80 3.02
C SER A 89 0.27 -20.10 2.20
N ILE A 90 0.58 -18.89 1.74
CA ILE A 90 -0.28 -18.03 0.94
C ILE A 90 0.51 -17.58 -0.28
N ASP A 91 -0.02 -17.86 -1.45
CA ASP A 91 0.56 -17.43 -2.72
C ASP A 91 -0.03 -16.07 -3.12
N ILE A 92 0.84 -15.10 -3.38
CA ILE A 92 0.45 -13.76 -3.82
C ILE A 92 1.10 -13.48 -5.18
N GLU A 93 0.28 -13.03 -6.14
CA GLU A 93 0.72 -12.63 -7.47
C GLU A 93 1.48 -11.29 -7.41
N LYS A 94 2.48 -11.13 -8.27
CA LYS A 94 3.26 -9.89 -8.38
C LYS A 94 2.39 -8.64 -8.56
N GLU A 95 1.30 -8.75 -9.31
CA GLU A 95 0.38 -7.65 -9.62
C GLU A 95 -0.34 -7.12 -8.36
N SER A 96 -0.62 -8.00 -7.39
CA SER A 96 -1.27 -7.65 -6.13
C SER A 96 -0.31 -6.94 -5.15
N MET A 97 1.01 -6.98 -5.39
CA MET A 97 2.00 -6.40 -4.48
C MET A 97 2.32 -4.93 -4.77
N GLY A 98 2.01 -4.42 -5.96
CA GLY A 98 2.32 -3.04 -6.35
C GLY A 98 3.78 -2.68 -6.08
N ASP A 99 4.03 -1.55 -5.42
CA ASP A 99 5.38 -1.06 -5.11
C ASP A 99 6.07 -1.82 -3.96
N ALA A 100 5.33 -2.61 -3.17
CA ALA A 100 5.88 -3.33 -2.03
C ALA A 100 6.98 -4.33 -2.45
N ILE A 101 6.86 -4.88 -3.66
CA ILE A 101 7.85 -5.81 -4.24
C ILE A 101 9.26 -5.21 -4.30
N ASN A 102 9.38 -3.89 -4.46
CA ASN A 102 10.67 -3.20 -4.60
C ASN A 102 11.50 -3.25 -3.31
N TYR A 103 10.86 -3.52 -2.17
CA TYR A 103 11.50 -3.52 -0.86
C TYR A 103 11.48 -4.88 -0.16
N LEU A 104 10.95 -5.91 -0.82
CA LEU A 104 10.68 -7.21 -0.22
C LEU A 104 11.98 -7.98 0.07
N GLU A 105 12.13 -8.45 1.30
CA GLU A 105 13.24 -9.28 1.76
C GLU A 105 12.70 -10.43 2.60
N ASP A 106 13.46 -11.51 2.72
CA ASP A 106 13.05 -12.71 3.45
C ASP A 106 12.68 -12.38 4.91
N GLY A 107 11.56 -12.94 5.38
CA GLY A 107 11.05 -12.73 6.75
C GLY A 107 10.32 -11.41 6.97
N MET A 108 10.11 -10.61 5.94
CA MET A 108 9.39 -9.35 6.04
C MET A 108 7.89 -9.51 6.26
N THR A 109 7.37 -8.85 7.28
CA THR A 109 5.93 -8.82 7.56
C THR A 109 5.21 -7.66 6.86
N GLY A 110 4.00 -7.92 6.36
CA GLY A 110 3.08 -6.93 5.81
C GLY A 110 1.61 -7.37 5.97
N GLU A 111 0.68 -6.56 5.47
CA GLU A 111 -0.76 -6.86 5.48
C GLU A 111 -1.21 -7.31 4.08
N ALA A 112 -1.73 -8.53 3.99
CA ALA A 112 -2.41 -9.04 2.81
C ALA A 112 -3.93 -8.90 2.98
N VAL A 113 -4.59 -8.43 1.93
CA VAL A 113 -6.04 -8.25 1.88
C VAL A 113 -6.62 -9.24 0.88
N PHE A 114 -7.62 -9.99 1.32
CA PHE A 114 -8.26 -11.04 0.55
C PHE A 114 -9.71 -10.66 0.23
N TYR A 115 -10.09 -10.99 -1.00
CA TYR A 115 -11.47 -10.96 -1.48
C TYR A 115 -11.82 -12.36 -1.97
N GLU A 116 -12.83 -12.99 -1.35
CA GLU A 116 -13.27 -14.36 -1.67
C GLU A 116 -12.12 -15.40 -1.71
N GLY A 117 -11.15 -15.25 -0.79
CA GLY A 117 -9.99 -16.13 -0.68
C GLY A 117 -8.83 -15.79 -1.64
N ARG A 118 -9.00 -14.83 -2.56
CA ARG A 118 -7.92 -14.35 -3.43
C ARG A 118 -7.25 -13.10 -2.84
N ALA A 119 -5.92 -13.09 -2.78
CA ALA A 119 -5.18 -11.90 -2.42
C ALA A 119 -5.35 -10.83 -3.51
N ILE A 120 -5.84 -9.65 -3.12
CA ILE A 120 -6.09 -8.52 -4.03
C ILE A 120 -5.09 -7.38 -3.80
N SER A 121 -4.54 -7.27 -2.60
CA SER A 121 -3.49 -6.31 -2.30
C SER A 121 -2.57 -6.83 -1.20
N PHE A 122 -1.30 -6.47 -1.29
CA PHE A 122 -0.33 -6.62 -0.22
C PHE A 122 0.34 -5.27 0.04
N GLU A 123 0.34 -4.85 1.30
CA GLU A 123 0.95 -3.59 1.73
C GLU A 123 2.02 -3.86 2.80
N LEU A 124 3.21 -3.30 2.58
CA LEU A 124 4.23 -3.22 3.62
C LEU A 124 3.89 -2.11 4.61
N PRO A 125 4.49 -2.13 5.82
CA PRO A 125 4.45 -0.98 6.71
C PRO A 125 4.81 0.31 5.98
N THR A 126 4.13 1.41 6.32
CA THR A 126 4.37 2.72 5.69
C THR A 126 5.80 3.21 5.86
N THR A 127 6.53 2.65 6.81
CA THR A 127 7.90 2.98 7.13
C THR A 127 8.68 1.68 7.33
N ILE A 128 9.76 1.52 6.58
CA ILE A 128 10.64 0.35 6.64
C ILE A 128 12.09 0.77 6.85
N VAL A 129 12.91 -0.12 7.41
CA VAL A 129 14.35 0.10 7.56
C VAL A 129 15.11 -0.83 6.64
N ARG A 130 15.97 -0.28 5.79
CA ARG A 130 16.80 -1.03 4.83
C ARG A 130 18.26 -0.64 4.92
N GLU A 131 19.12 -1.60 4.63
CA GLU A 131 20.55 -1.35 4.47
C GLU A 131 20.85 -0.85 3.05
N VAL A 132 21.71 0.17 2.95
CA VAL A 132 22.25 0.62 1.68
C VAL A 132 23.36 -0.33 1.25
N THR A 133 23.14 -1.13 0.21
CA THR A 133 24.14 -2.07 -0.32
C THR A 133 25.18 -1.37 -1.19
N TYR A 134 24.81 -0.25 -1.82
CA TYR A 134 25.73 0.55 -2.61
C TYR A 134 25.25 1.99 -2.77
N THR A 135 26.15 2.96 -2.61
CA THR A 135 25.93 4.35 -3.03
C THR A 135 27.28 5.00 -3.38
N GLU A 136 27.26 6.01 -4.25
CA GLU A 136 28.50 6.69 -4.62
C GLU A 136 29.11 7.45 -3.43
N PRO A 137 30.45 7.50 -3.30
CA PRO A 137 31.10 8.32 -2.28
C PRO A 137 30.73 9.80 -2.45
N ALA A 138 30.54 10.50 -1.33
CA ALA A 138 30.29 11.94 -1.38
C ALA A 138 31.48 12.66 -2.02
N VAL A 139 31.22 13.49 -3.03
CA VAL A 139 32.26 14.35 -3.62
C VAL A 139 32.56 15.50 -2.65
N ARG A 140 33.86 15.80 -2.48
CA ARG A 140 34.35 16.87 -1.59
C ARG A 140 33.76 18.22 -2.05
N GLY A 141 32.69 18.68 -1.41
CA GLY A 141 31.98 19.93 -1.77
C GLY A 141 30.48 19.93 -1.47
N ASP A 142 29.85 18.75 -1.36
CA ASP A 142 28.40 18.63 -1.15
C ASP A 142 27.99 18.70 0.33
N THR A 143 28.33 19.79 1.02
CA THR A 143 28.05 19.98 2.47
C THR A 143 26.69 20.58 2.77
N SER A 144 25.86 20.85 1.76
CA SER A 144 24.59 21.60 1.94
C SER A 144 23.42 20.75 2.44
N GLY A 145 23.60 19.44 2.67
CA GLY A 145 22.56 18.53 3.21
C GLY A 145 21.33 18.33 2.32
N LYS A 146 21.18 19.14 1.27
CA LYS A 146 20.10 19.10 0.27
C LYS A 146 20.45 18.27 -0.96
N VAL A 147 21.71 17.87 -1.11
CA VAL A 147 22.15 17.03 -2.21
C VAL A 147 21.73 15.60 -1.92
N LEU A 148 20.90 15.06 -2.81
CA LEU A 148 20.50 13.67 -2.81
C LEU A 148 21.35 12.91 -3.82
N LYS A 149 21.65 11.65 -3.50
CA LYS A 149 22.33 10.71 -4.39
C LYS A 149 21.56 9.39 -4.41
N PRO A 150 21.64 8.61 -5.51
CA PRO A 150 21.05 7.29 -5.55
C PRO A 150 21.77 6.32 -4.60
N ALA A 151 20.99 5.50 -3.91
CA ALA A 151 21.46 4.39 -3.11
C ALA A 151 20.66 3.13 -3.47
N LYS A 152 21.37 2.00 -3.63
CA LYS A 152 20.79 0.70 -3.91
C LYS A 152 20.51 -0.07 -2.62
N LEU A 153 19.39 -0.78 -2.61
CA LEU A 153 19.00 -1.73 -1.58
C LEU A 153 19.42 -3.16 -1.97
N ALA A 154 19.23 -4.14 -1.09
CA ALA A 154 19.52 -5.55 -1.39
C ALA A 154 18.68 -6.10 -2.54
N THR A 155 17.46 -5.60 -2.68
CA THR A 155 16.54 -5.90 -3.80
C THR A 155 17.00 -5.35 -5.14
N GLY A 156 18.02 -4.47 -5.16
CA GLY A 156 18.46 -3.73 -6.34
C GLY A 156 17.64 -2.45 -6.60
N HIS A 157 16.59 -2.20 -5.83
CA HIS A 157 15.80 -0.96 -5.92
C HIS A 157 16.62 0.26 -5.51
N GLU A 158 16.36 1.40 -6.15
CA GLU A 158 17.07 2.66 -5.93
C GLU A 158 16.22 3.66 -5.15
N VAL A 159 16.82 4.24 -4.10
CA VAL A 159 16.23 5.27 -3.25
C VAL A 159 17.16 6.47 -3.21
N GLN A 160 16.59 7.68 -3.27
CA GLN A 160 17.35 8.92 -3.14
C GLN A 160 17.66 9.18 -1.66
N VAL A 161 18.94 9.24 -1.32
CA VAL A 161 19.43 9.45 0.06
C VAL A 161 20.32 10.69 0.14
N PRO A 162 20.40 11.36 1.29
CA PRO A 162 21.33 12.48 1.47
C PRO A 162 22.79 12.08 1.22
N ALA A 163 23.59 13.02 0.72
CA ALA A 163 25.00 12.80 0.37
C ALA A 163 25.86 12.17 1.48
N PHE A 164 25.52 12.39 2.76
CA PHE A 164 26.23 11.82 3.91
C PHE A 164 25.98 10.33 4.15
N CYS A 165 24.95 9.73 3.55
CA CYS A 165 24.68 8.30 3.68
C CYS A 165 25.77 7.49 2.98
N SER A 166 26.21 6.41 3.60
CA SER A 166 27.27 5.56 3.07
C SER A 166 26.77 4.12 2.88
N THR A 167 27.48 3.33 2.09
CA THR A 167 27.25 1.89 2.01
C THR A 167 27.36 1.26 3.40
N GLY A 168 26.41 0.40 3.77
CA GLY A 168 26.26 -0.20 5.10
C GLY A 168 25.39 0.61 6.08
N ASP A 169 25.02 1.85 5.75
CA ASP A 169 24.07 2.62 6.57
C ASP A 169 22.68 2.00 6.49
N ARG A 170 21.98 1.93 7.63
CA ARG A 170 20.56 1.61 7.68
C ARG A 170 19.73 2.89 7.55
N ILE A 171 18.82 2.91 6.58
CA ILE A 171 17.95 4.05 6.29
C ILE A 171 16.49 3.67 6.48
N GLU A 172 15.72 4.63 6.98
CA GLU A 172 14.28 4.54 7.09
C GLU A 172 13.63 5.16 5.84
N ILE A 173 12.70 4.45 5.20
CA ILE A 173 12.08 4.80 3.92
C ILE A 173 10.55 4.83 4.07
N ASP A 174 9.88 5.82 3.47
CA ASP A 174 8.41 5.78 3.28
C ASP A 174 8.06 4.92 2.06
N THR A 175 7.37 3.80 2.26
CA THR A 175 7.03 2.87 1.16
C THR A 175 6.00 3.44 0.18
N ARG A 176 5.27 4.50 0.57
CA ARG A 176 4.24 5.12 -0.27
C ARG A 176 4.80 6.17 -1.22
N THR A 177 5.90 6.82 -0.83
CA THR A 177 6.52 7.90 -1.62
C THR A 177 7.90 7.54 -2.15
N ASN A 178 8.47 6.40 -1.74
CA ASN A 178 9.87 6.02 -2.03
C ASN A 178 10.90 7.05 -1.52
N GLU A 179 10.58 7.75 -0.43
CA GLU A 179 11.41 8.82 0.11
C GLU A 179 12.18 8.35 1.35
N TYR A 180 13.45 8.74 1.41
CA TYR A 180 14.25 8.66 2.62
C TYR A 180 13.64 9.54 3.73
N LYS A 181 13.47 8.97 4.93
CA LYS A 181 13.08 9.72 6.14
C LYS A 181 14.28 10.12 6.98
N ARG A 182 15.09 9.13 7.37
CA ARG A 182 16.24 9.33 8.26
C ARG A 182 17.20 8.14 8.18
N ARG A 183 18.45 8.37 8.59
CA ARG A 183 19.41 7.32 8.87
C ARG A 183 19.16 6.82 10.29
N VAL A 184 19.05 5.50 10.43
CA VAL A 184 18.92 4.85 11.74
C VAL A 184 20.30 4.81 12.37
N ALA A 185 20.43 5.36 13.58
CA ALA A 185 21.65 5.20 14.35
C ALA A 185 21.79 3.73 14.75
N ALA A 186 23.02 3.20 14.62
CA ALA A 186 23.37 1.86 15.05
C ALA A 186 23.21 1.70 16.58
#